data_AF-A0A0B6YC16-F1
#
_entry.id   AF-A0A0B6YC16-F1
#
_cell.length_a   1.000
_cell.length_b   1.000
_cell.length_c   1.000
_cell.angle_alpha   90.00
_cell.angle_beta   90.00
_cell.angle_gamma   90.00
#
_symmetry.space_group_name_H-M   'P 1'
#
loop_
_entity.id
_entity.type
_entity.pdbx_description
1 polymer ?
#
loop_
_entity_poly.entity_id
_entity_poly.type
_entity_poly.pdbx_seq_one_letter_code
_entity_poly.pdbx_strand_id
1 'polypeptide(L)'
;ETGNLQMELIPCDSSWSALTDDIFVDDPKELVGKPLYFKFKIKGAKGIPANFAITNCSYKFYLEDKPTITEEIKGTINPDYKHERQISFRSVTNELINYLNNDTVRVEVWGQHKEGGMRSR
;
A
#
# COMPACT_ATOMS: atom_id res chain seq x y z
N GLU A 1 -0.52 16.30 -16.67
CA GLU A 1 -0.56 14.83 -16.59
C GLU A 1 -1.13 14.45 -15.24
N THR A 2 -2.06 13.49 -15.15
CA THR A 2 -2.62 13.01 -13.88
C THR A 2 -2.24 11.55 -13.70
N GLY A 3 -1.29 11.29 -12.82
CA GLY A 3 -0.91 9.93 -12.45
C GLY A 3 -1.97 9.30 -11.55
N ASN A 4 -2.25 8.01 -11.74
CA ASN A 4 -3.19 7.25 -10.91
C ASN A 4 -2.49 6.01 -10.37
N LEU A 5 -2.55 5.78 -9.07
CA LEU A 5 -2.06 4.56 -8.41
C LEU A 5 -3.25 3.63 -8.12
N GLN A 6 -3.13 2.36 -8.51
CA GLN A 6 -4.13 1.34 -8.24
C GLN A 6 -3.65 0.44 -7.10
N MET A 7 -4.41 0.43 -6.01
CA MET A 7 -4.11 -0.34 -4.80
C MET A 7 -5.39 -0.92 -4.19
N GLU A 8 -5.23 -1.97 -3.41
CA GLU A 8 -6.32 -2.66 -2.70
C GLU A 8 -5.86 -3.03 -1.29
N LEU A 9 -6.78 -2.90 -0.33
CA LEU A 9 -6.64 -3.43 1.02
C LEU A 9 -7.76 -4.45 1.20
N ILE A 10 -7.39 -5.72 1.35
CA ILE A 10 -8.35 -6.83 1.36
C ILE A 10 -8.33 -7.46 2.75
N PRO A 11 -9.43 -7.41 3.53
CA PRO A 11 -9.50 -8.11 4.80
C PRO A 11 -9.49 -9.63 4.56
N CYS A 12 -8.83 -10.36 5.47
CA CYS A 12 -8.66 -11.80 5.33
C CYS A 12 -8.93 -12.55 6.63
N ASP A 13 -9.13 -13.86 6.50
CA ASP A 13 -9.07 -14.80 7.61
C ASP A 13 -7.61 -15.19 7.96
N SER A 14 -7.45 -16.07 8.96
CA SER A 14 -6.14 -16.59 9.37
C SER A 14 -5.43 -17.46 8.31
N SER A 15 -6.15 -17.87 7.27
CA SER A 15 -5.64 -18.64 6.14
C SER A 15 -5.30 -17.74 4.93
N TRP A 16 -5.40 -16.41 5.10
CA TRP A 16 -5.18 -15.42 4.05
C TRP A 16 -6.18 -15.49 2.89
N SER A 17 -7.34 -16.10 3.11
CA SER A 17 -8.47 -16.02 2.19
C SER A 17 -9.17 -14.68 2.40
N ALA A 18 -9.58 -14.04 1.32
CA ALA A 18 -10.36 -12.81 1.41
C ALA A 18 -11.66 -13.11 2.17
N LEU A 19 -12.02 -12.24 3.13
CA LEU A 19 -13.33 -12.31 3.75
C LEU A 19 -14.39 -12.03 2.68
N THR A 20 -15.51 -12.74 2.76
CA THR A 20 -16.67 -12.49 1.91
C THR A 20 -17.45 -11.28 2.43
N ASP A 21 -18.26 -10.67 1.57
CA ASP A 21 -19.04 -9.48 1.91
C ASP A 21 -20.09 -9.74 3.02
N ASP A 22 -20.36 -11.01 3.34
CA ASP A 22 -21.26 -11.42 4.42
C ASP A 22 -20.63 -11.29 5.82
N ILE A 23 -19.30 -11.10 5.90
CA ILE A 23 -18.58 -10.97 7.17
C ILE A 23 -18.37 -9.49 7.45
N PHE A 24 -19.36 -8.89 8.10
CA PHE A 24 -19.33 -7.51 8.55
C PHE A 24 -19.19 -7.43 10.08
N VAL A 25 -18.49 -6.40 10.55
CA VAL A 25 -18.42 -6.07 11.98
C VAL A 25 -19.13 -4.74 12.17
N ASP A 26 -20.23 -4.75 12.94
CA ASP A 26 -21.08 -3.57 13.12
C ASP A 26 -20.39 -2.47 13.94
N ASP A 27 -19.74 -2.84 15.07
CA ASP A 27 -18.93 -1.93 15.87
C ASP A 27 -17.45 -2.37 15.83
N PRO A 28 -16.50 -1.53 15.36
CA PRO A 28 -15.07 -1.82 15.39
C PRO A 28 -14.54 -2.27 16.76
N LYS A 29 -15.18 -1.86 17.87
CA LYS A 29 -14.82 -2.31 19.23
C LYS A 29 -14.97 -3.81 19.43
N GLU A 30 -15.80 -4.49 18.66
CA GLU A 30 -15.93 -5.94 18.70
C GLU A 30 -14.67 -6.67 18.22
N LEU A 31 -13.77 -5.97 17.53
CA LEU A 31 -12.48 -6.52 17.11
C LEU A 31 -11.47 -6.51 18.26
N VAL A 32 -11.65 -5.72 19.32
CA VAL A 32 -10.69 -5.62 20.42
C VAL A 32 -10.40 -7.00 21.00
N GLY A 33 -9.12 -7.33 21.13
CA GLY A 33 -8.68 -8.65 21.60
C GLY A 33 -8.55 -9.71 20.51
N LYS A 34 -9.27 -9.57 19.38
CA LYS A 34 -9.26 -10.54 18.27
C LYS A 34 -8.08 -10.28 17.31
N PRO A 35 -7.62 -11.32 16.58
CA PRO A 35 -6.64 -11.11 15.51
C PRO A 35 -7.28 -10.44 14.29
N LEU A 36 -6.47 -9.69 13.55
CA LEU A 36 -6.88 -9.01 12.31
C LEU A 36 -5.85 -9.29 11.22
N TYR A 37 -6.32 -9.62 10.02
CA TYR A 37 -5.49 -9.96 8.85
C TYR A 37 -5.94 -9.18 7.63
N PHE A 38 -4.98 -8.67 6.86
CA PHE A 38 -5.27 -8.03 5.59
C PHE A 38 -4.13 -8.19 4.59
N LYS A 39 -4.49 -8.24 3.32
CA LYS A 39 -3.56 -8.16 2.18
C LYS A 39 -3.54 -6.73 1.67
N PHE A 40 -2.36 -6.12 1.70
CA PHE A 40 -2.11 -4.83 1.08
C PHE A 40 -1.49 -5.06 -0.29
N LYS A 41 -2.20 -4.63 -1.34
CA LYS A 41 -1.79 -4.84 -2.74
C LYS A 41 -1.58 -3.51 -3.44
N ILE A 42 -0.44 -3.36 -4.10
CA ILE A 42 -0.22 -2.27 -5.06
C ILE A 42 -0.13 -2.92 -6.44
N LYS A 43 -1.17 -2.76 -7.25
CA LYS A 43 -1.23 -3.36 -8.59
C LYS A 43 -0.25 -2.65 -9.51
N GLY A 44 -0.39 -1.34 -9.65
CA GLY A 44 0.39 -0.56 -10.58
C GLY A 44 0.00 0.89 -10.58
N ALA A 45 0.71 1.70 -11.35
CA ALA A 45 0.33 3.08 -11.63
C ALA A 45 0.13 3.29 -13.14
N LYS A 46 -0.58 4.37 -13.48
CA LYS A 46 -0.78 4.82 -14.86
C LYS A 46 -0.52 6.31 -14.98
N GLY A 47 0.00 6.74 -16.13
CA GLY A 47 0.24 8.15 -16.40
C GLY A 47 1.35 8.77 -15.55
N ILE A 48 2.37 7.99 -15.20
CA ILE A 48 3.57 8.50 -14.54
C ILE A 48 4.37 9.34 -15.56
N PRO A 49 5.01 10.46 -15.14
CA PRO A 49 5.81 11.28 -16.04
C PRO A 49 6.90 10.51 -16.79
N ALA A 50 7.01 10.75 -18.11
CA ALA A 50 7.90 9.99 -19.00
C ALA A 50 9.41 10.25 -18.80
N ASN A 51 9.77 11.25 -18.00
CA ASN A 51 11.15 11.58 -17.63
C ASN A 51 11.73 10.64 -16.56
N PHE A 52 10.88 9.85 -15.89
CA PHE A 52 11.34 8.81 -14.98
C PHE A 52 11.83 7.57 -15.74
N ALA A 53 13.02 7.08 -15.36
CA ALA A 53 13.61 5.84 -15.84
C ALA A 53 13.16 4.65 -15.01
N ILE A 54 13.01 4.87 -13.70
CA ILE A 54 12.72 3.84 -12.70
C ILE A 54 11.67 4.40 -11.76
N THR A 55 10.73 3.56 -11.35
CA THR A 55 9.72 3.91 -10.33
C THR A 55 9.53 2.77 -9.35
N ASN A 56 9.20 3.10 -8.11
CA ASN A 56 8.81 2.16 -7.06
C ASN A 56 7.84 2.84 -6.09
N CYS A 57 7.22 2.07 -5.21
CA CYS A 57 6.37 2.58 -4.15
C CYS A 57 7.03 2.43 -2.78
N SER A 58 6.80 3.41 -1.91
CA SER A 58 7.17 3.37 -0.50
C SER A 58 5.96 3.64 0.37
N TYR A 59 5.77 2.86 1.42
CA TYR A 59 4.66 3.04 2.36
C TYR A 59 5.01 2.46 3.73
N LYS A 60 4.23 2.87 4.73
CA LYS A 60 4.43 2.47 6.12
C LYS A 60 3.08 2.23 6.78
N PHE A 61 2.97 1.12 7.52
CA PHE A 61 1.79 0.79 8.32
C PHE A 61 1.99 1.12 9.80
N TYR A 62 0.90 1.00 10.55
CA TYR A 62 0.81 1.25 11.98
C TYR A 62 1.99 0.67 12.77
N LEU A 63 2.64 1.52 13.58
CA LEU A 63 3.78 1.20 14.46
C LEU A 63 5.01 0.57 13.79
N GLU A 64 5.11 0.60 12.47
CA GLU A 64 6.36 0.22 11.82
C GLU A 64 7.44 1.28 12.09
N ASP A 65 8.71 0.93 12.02
CA ASP A 65 9.79 1.93 12.07
C ASP A 65 10.24 2.30 10.66
N LYS A 66 10.37 1.28 9.81
CA LYS A 66 10.91 1.38 8.45
C LYS A 66 9.79 1.22 7.41
N PRO A 67 9.83 1.99 6.32
CA PRO A 67 8.89 1.80 5.23
C PRO A 67 9.16 0.50 4.49
N THR A 68 8.11 -0.09 3.93
CA THR A 68 8.24 -1.09 2.87
C THR A 68 8.51 -0.38 1.55
N ILE A 69 9.44 -0.91 0.77
CA ILE A 69 9.77 -0.43 -0.57
C ILE A 69 9.51 -1.56 -1.56
N THR A 70 8.75 -1.30 -2.62
CA THR A 70 8.46 -2.29 -3.66
C THR A 70 9.65 -2.47 -4.61
N GLU A 71 9.57 -3.50 -5.44
CA GLU A 71 10.50 -3.65 -6.56
C GLU A 71 10.45 -2.44 -7.50
N GLU A 72 11.59 -2.19 -8.14
CA GLU A 72 11.77 -1.13 -9.12
C GLU A 72 11.27 -1.56 -10.50
N ILE A 73 10.40 -0.76 -11.10
CA ILE A 73 9.91 -0.95 -12.46
C ILE A 73 10.51 0.12 -13.37
N LYS A 74 11.04 -0.32 -14.52
CA LYS A 74 11.84 0.53 -15.42
C LYS A 74 11.11 0.82 -16.73
N GLY A 75 11.35 2.01 -17.27
CA GLY A 75 11.10 2.33 -18.68
C GLY A 75 9.63 2.43 -19.12
N THR A 76 8.69 2.61 -18.18
CA THR A 76 7.25 2.70 -18.50
C THR A 76 6.56 3.80 -17.72
N ILE A 77 5.58 4.44 -18.34
CA ILE A 77 4.66 5.40 -17.70
C ILE A 77 3.49 4.68 -17.00
N ASN A 78 3.37 3.36 -17.20
CA ASN A 78 2.33 2.51 -16.63
C ASN A 78 2.97 1.30 -15.92
N PRO A 79 3.66 1.49 -14.79
CA PRO A 79 4.33 0.41 -14.08
C PRO A 79 3.32 -0.57 -13.47
N ASP A 80 3.61 -1.86 -13.58
CA ASP A 80 2.88 -2.96 -12.94
C ASP A 80 3.73 -3.48 -11.78
N TYR A 81 3.44 -3.00 -10.56
CA TYR A 81 4.22 -3.29 -9.36
C TYR A 81 3.95 -4.70 -8.82
N LYS A 82 2.75 -5.25 -9.04
CA LYS A 82 2.30 -6.57 -8.55
C LYS A 82 2.67 -6.85 -7.08
N HIS A 83 2.75 -5.80 -6.26
CA HIS A 83 3.22 -5.91 -4.90
C HIS A 83 2.08 -6.42 -4.03
N GLU A 84 2.34 -7.46 -3.24
CA GLU A 84 1.42 -7.98 -2.23
C GLU A 84 2.15 -8.13 -0.90
N ARG A 85 1.55 -7.63 0.17
CA ARG A 85 2.04 -7.83 1.53
C ARG A 85 0.92 -8.29 2.45
N GLN A 86 1.19 -9.35 3.19
CA GLN A 86 0.35 -9.84 4.26
C GLN A 86 0.68 -9.09 5.55
N ILE A 87 -0.32 -8.47 6.16
CA ILE A 87 -0.20 -7.74 7.41
C ILE A 87 -1.16 -8.37 8.41
N SER A 88 -0.69 -8.58 9.63
CA SER A 88 -1.48 -9.18 10.70
C SER A 88 -1.20 -8.51 12.03
N PHE A 89 -2.24 -8.44 12.85
CA PHE A 89 -2.15 -8.10 14.26
C PHE A 89 -2.71 -9.26 15.05
N ARG A 90 -1.95 -9.75 16.03
CA ARG A 90 -2.37 -10.88 16.88
C ARG A 90 -3.57 -10.52 17.76
N SER A 91 -3.67 -9.26 18.15
CA SER A 91 -4.74 -8.74 18.98
C SER A 91 -4.96 -7.28 18.63
N VAL A 92 -6.18 -6.92 18.29
CA VAL A 92 -6.56 -5.53 17.98
C VAL A 92 -6.68 -4.75 19.29
N THR A 93 -6.08 -3.56 19.30
CA THR A 93 -6.16 -2.60 20.41
C THR A 93 -7.03 -1.40 20.04
N ASN A 94 -7.44 -0.62 21.03
CA ASN A 94 -8.19 0.61 20.79
C ASN A 94 -7.38 1.62 19.96
N GLU A 95 -6.06 1.66 20.15
CA GLU A 95 -5.16 2.52 19.38
C GLU A 95 -5.11 2.09 17.91
N LEU A 96 -5.08 0.78 17.63
CA LEU A 96 -5.17 0.28 16.26
C LEU A 96 -6.51 0.62 15.60
N ILE A 97 -7.63 0.48 16.32
CA ILE A 97 -8.95 0.89 15.83
C ILE A 97 -8.96 2.39 15.52
N ASN A 98 -8.41 3.21 16.41
CA ASN A 98 -8.30 4.65 16.19
C ASN A 98 -7.44 4.99 14.98
N TYR A 99 -6.33 4.29 14.77
CA TYR A 99 -5.49 4.44 13.58
C TYR A 99 -6.25 4.09 12.30
N LEU A 100 -6.93 2.94 12.26
CA LEU A 100 -7.68 2.51 11.07
C LEU A 100 -8.85 3.45 10.74
N ASN A 101 -9.49 4.05 11.76
CA ASN A 101 -10.64 4.94 11.56
C ASN A 101 -10.25 6.40 11.24
N ASN A 102 -9.13 6.90 11.78
CA ASN A 102 -8.82 8.33 11.75
C ASN A 102 -7.51 8.68 11.06
N ASP A 103 -6.65 7.71 10.83
CA ASP A 103 -5.36 7.92 10.17
C ASP A 103 -5.42 7.45 8.71
N THR A 104 -4.36 7.69 7.95
CA THR A 104 -4.25 7.31 6.54
C THR A 104 -2.91 6.67 6.26
N VAL A 105 -2.93 5.56 5.52
CA VAL A 105 -1.70 4.97 4.98
C VAL A 105 -1.23 5.82 3.81
N ARG A 106 -0.12 6.52 3.98
CA ARG A 106 0.53 7.26 2.91
C ARG A 106 1.34 6.29 2.03
N VAL A 107 0.98 6.23 0.76
CA VAL A 107 1.74 5.52 -0.28
C VAL A 107 2.37 6.55 -1.19
N GLU A 108 3.67 6.50 -1.33
CA GLU A 108 4.45 7.41 -2.16
C GLU A 108 4.98 6.66 -3.38
N VAL A 109 4.80 7.25 -4.56
CA VAL A 109 5.42 6.77 -5.79
C VAL A 109 6.70 7.58 -5.99
N TRP A 110 7.84 6.90 -5.95
CA TRP A 110 9.15 7.49 -6.15
C TRP A 110 9.62 7.21 -7.58
N GLY A 111 10.36 8.15 -8.15
CA GLY A 111 10.86 8.07 -9.52
C GLY A 111 12.30 8.56 -9.65
N GLN A 112 13.16 7.77 -10.27
CA GLN A 112 14.51 8.19 -10.65
C GLN A 112 14.52 8.70 -12.09
N HIS A 113 15.08 9.88 -12.34
CA HIS A 113 15.14 10.48 -13.67
C HIS A 113 16.08 9.69 -14.60
N LYS A 114 15.80 9.71 -15.91
CA LYS A 114 16.75 9.25 -16.93
C LYS A 114 18.03 10.10 -16.87
N GLU A 115 19.19 9.44 -16.85
CA GLU A 115 20.48 10.15 -16.97
C GLU A 115 20.51 10.90 -18.30
N GLY A 116 20.72 12.22 -18.25
CA GLY A 116 20.70 13.12 -19.40
C GLY A 116 19.75 14.32 -19.31
N GLY A 117 18.87 14.38 -18.30
CA GLY A 117 17.87 15.45 -18.15
C GLY A 117 18.33 16.76 -17.50
N MET A 118 19.61 16.93 -17.14
CA MET A 118 20.09 18.17 -16.55
C MET A 118 21.51 18.52 -17.01
N ARG A 119 21.60 19.24 -18.13
CA ARG A 119 22.60 20.28 -18.39
C ARG A 119 21.94 21.38 -19.23
N SER A 120 21.28 22.34 -18.60
CA SER A 120 21.19 23.68 -19.21
C SER A 120 22.39 24.47 -18.69
N ARG A 121 23.33 24.76 -19.59
CA ARG A 121 24.19 25.93 -19.49
C ARG A 121 23.54 27.05 -20.29
#